data_AF-A0A1Q5HW03-F1
#
_entry.id   AF-A0A1Q5HW03-F1
#
_cell.length_a   1.000
_cell.length_b   1.000
_cell.length_c   1.000
_cell.angle_alpha   90.00
_cell.angle_beta   90.00
_cell.angle_gamma   90.00
#
_symmetry.space_group_name_H-M   'P 1'
#
loop_
_entity.id
_entity.type
_entity.pdbx_description
1 polymer ?
#
loop_
_entity_poly.entity_id
_entity_poly.type
_entity_poly.pdbx_seq_one_letter_code
_entity_poly.pdbx_strand_id
1 'polypeptide(L)'
;MHVSTPPQDARACASILLAADTILSTDDLRAALAPLAPVENRTRSGIDPKRHRSWDAAFQRNLYDCSERFQNAAEHLVSTHRKRRGTRSTGGGRLPQRGLDYGPQHVPAFLPLKWAERHLGAFTAGISMPVLRRTSAVFLVRRALGGSVVDAAEFLGLRIAGQGLGTPITRWARSQGTPDAYDRALDAITAELTSAPMIDY
;
A
#
# COMPACT_ATOMS: atom_id res chain seq x y z
N MET A 1 7.73 0.40 -23.47
CA MET A 1 7.20 -0.17 -24.71
C MET A 1 5.72 0.12 -24.70
N HIS A 2 5.26 0.99 -25.61
CA HIS A 2 3.85 0.97 -25.97
C HIS A 2 3.58 -0.39 -26.61
N VAL A 3 2.62 -1.14 -26.08
CA VAL A 3 2.09 -2.31 -26.79
C VAL A 3 1.12 -1.75 -27.82
N SER A 4 1.66 -1.22 -28.92
CA SER A 4 0.86 -0.60 -30.00
C SER A 4 0.38 -1.61 -31.04
N THR A 5 0.78 -2.89 -30.91
CA THR A 5 0.33 -3.95 -31.81
C THR A 5 -0.39 -5.02 -30.98
N PRO A 6 -1.67 -5.30 -31.25
CA PRO A 6 -2.35 -6.40 -30.58
C PRO A 6 -1.61 -7.72 -30.88
N PRO A 7 -1.56 -8.67 -29.93
CA PRO A 7 -0.99 -9.97 -30.18
C PRO A 7 -1.59 -10.59 -31.45
N GLN A 8 -0.77 -11.15 -32.32
CA GLN A 8 -1.26 -11.87 -33.50
C GLN A 8 -1.90 -13.22 -33.12
N ASP A 9 -1.57 -13.75 -31.94
CA ASP A 9 -2.16 -14.96 -31.38
C ASP A 9 -3.51 -14.66 -30.71
N ALA A 10 -4.57 -15.32 -31.20
CA ALA A 10 -5.91 -15.24 -30.64
C ALA A 10 -5.97 -15.58 -29.15
N ARG A 11 -5.13 -16.52 -28.67
CA ARG A 11 -5.07 -16.88 -27.25
C ARG A 11 -4.49 -15.75 -26.40
N ALA A 12 -3.48 -15.06 -26.91
CA ALA A 12 -2.90 -13.90 -26.24
C ALA A 12 -3.86 -12.70 -26.23
N CYS A 13 -4.65 -12.49 -27.29
CA CYS A 13 -5.72 -11.50 -27.28
C CYS A 13 -6.80 -11.84 -26.26
N ALA A 14 -7.27 -13.10 -26.24
CA ALA A 14 -8.29 -13.55 -25.30
C ALA A 14 -7.84 -13.39 -23.84
N SER A 15 -6.57 -13.69 -23.52
CA SER A 15 -6.06 -13.54 -22.16
C SER A 15 -5.96 -12.08 -21.71
N ILE A 16 -5.58 -11.15 -22.60
CA ILE A 16 -5.57 -9.71 -22.29
C ILE A 16 -6.99 -9.20 -22.05
N LEU A 17 -7.96 -9.59 -22.90
CA LEU A 17 -9.36 -9.21 -22.73
C LEU A 17 -9.95 -9.77 -21.44
N LEU A 18 -9.66 -11.02 -21.11
CA LEU A 18 -10.09 -11.63 -19.86
C LEU A 18 -9.49 -10.92 -18.64
N ALA A 19 -8.22 -10.54 -18.71
CA ALA A 19 -7.58 -9.79 -17.63
C ALA A 19 -8.19 -8.38 -17.47
N ALA A 20 -8.48 -7.69 -18.58
CA ALA A 20 -9.16 -6.40 -18.57
C ALA A 20 -10.57 -6.51 -17.98
N ASP A 21 -11.35 -7.50 -18.42
CA ASP A 21 -12.69 -7.77 -17.89
C ASP A 21 -12.66 -8.07 -16.39
N THR A 22 -11.73 -8.92 -15.94
CA THR A 22 -11.54 -9.22 -14.50
C THR A 22 -11.19 -7.96 -13.70
N ILE A 23 -10.30 -7.10 -14.22
CA ILE A 23 -9.92 -5.83 -13.58
C ILE A 23 -11.12 -4.88 -13.46
N LEU A 24 -11.97 -4.83 -14.47
CA LEU A 24 -13.12 -3.93 -14.52
C LEU A 24 -14.30 -4.43 -13.67
N SER A 25 -14.49 -5.75 -13.56
CA SER A 25 -15.64 -6.38 -12.90
C SER A 25 -15.41 -6.78 -11.44
N THR A 26 -14.16 -6.99 -11.02
CA THR A 26 -13.86 -7.40 -9.64
C THR A 26 -14.18 -6.29 -8.64
N ASP A 27 -14.58 -6.66 -7.42
CA ASP A 27 -14.62 -5.76 -6.26
C ASP A 27 -13.22 -5.63 -5.62
N ASP A 28 -12.49 -6.74 -5.52
CA ASP A 28 -11.12 -6.78 -5.01
C ASP A 28 -10.11 -6.61 -6.14
N LEU A 29 -9.85 -5.34 -6.47
CA LEU A 29 -8.90 -4.97 -7.51
C LEU A 29 -7.46 -5.32 -7.11
N ARG A 30 -7.14 -5.37 -5.81
CA ARG A 30 -5.80 -5.73 -5.33
C ARG A 30 -5.53 -7.20 -5.61
N ALA A 31 -6.49 -8.08 -5.32
CA ALA A 31 -6.39 -9.51 -5.64
C ALA A 31 -6.32 -9.78 -7.14
N ALA A 32 -7.05 -9.04 -7.97
CA ALA A 32 -7.01 -9.20 -9.43
C ALA A 32 -5.68 -8.72 -10.05
N LEU A 33 -5.10 -7.63 -9.52
CA LEU A 33 -3.82 -7.11 -9.99
C LEU A 33 -2.63 -7.92 -9.48
N ALA A 34 -2.76 -8.55 -8.30
CA ALA A 34 -1.65 -9.30 -7.69
C ALA A 34 -1.05 -10.32 -8.68
N PRO A 35 -1.80 -11.25 -9.31
CA PRO A 35 -1.33 -12.19 -10.33
C PRO A 35 -0.58 -11.57 -11.52
N LEU A 36 -0.89 -10.31 -11.87
CA LEU A 36 -0.34 -9.60 -13.02
C LEU A 36 0.97 -8.87 -12.69
N ALA A 37 1.17 -8.50 -11.42
CA ALA A 37 2.44 -7.96 -10.97
C ALA A 37 3.49 -9.08 -10.98
N PRO A 38 4.75 -8.83 -11.38
CA PRO A 38 5.85 -9.80 -11.30
C PRO A 38 5.86 -10.53 -9.94
N VAL A 39 6.09 -11.85 -9.92
CA VAL A 39 6.15 -12.63 -8.67
C VAL A 39 7.20 -12.03 -7.73
N GLU A 40 8.26 -11.52 -8.32
CA GLU A 40 9.37 -10.89 -7.64
C GLU A 40 8.94 -9.55 -6.96
N ASN A 41 7.91 -8.83 -7.48
CA ASN A 41 7.27 -7.69 -6.78
C ASN A 41 6.59 -8.15 -5.48
N ARG A 42 6.21 -9.43 -5.39
CA ARG A 42 5.60 -10.07 -4.22
C ARG A 42 6.64 -10.68 -3.27
N THR A 43 7.84 -11.03 -3.75
CA THR A 43 8.86 -11.77 -3.00
C THR A 43 10.28 -11.14 -3.03
N ARG A 44 10.47 -10.15 -2.15
CA ARG A 44 11.70 -9.86 -1.36
C ARG A 44 12.92 -9.14 -1.99
N SER A 45 13.55 -8.39 -1.09
CA SER A 45 14.80 -7.62 -1.13
C SER A 45 16.06 -8.36 -1.56
N GLY A 46 16.98 -7.65 -2.20
CA GLY A 46 18.40 -8.02 -2.32
C GLY A 46 18.87 -8.39 -3.73
N ILE A 47 17.94 -8.52 -4.68
CA ILE A 47 18.23 -8.65 -6.11
C ILE A 47 17.56 -7.44 -6.78
N ASP A 48 18.18 -6.87 -7.82
CA ASP A 48 17.59 -5.80 -8.65
C ASP A 48 17.02 -6.41 -9.95
N PRO A 49 15.81 -6.99 -9.91
CA PRO A 49 15.18 -7.61 -11.06
C PRO A 49 14.77 -6.56 -12.11
N LYS A 50 15.40 -6.64 -13.29
CA LYS A 50 15.14 -5.77 -14.44
C LYS A 50 13.65 -5.66 -14.83
N ARG A 51 12.85 -6.71 -14.58
CA ARG A 51 11.39 -6.75 -14.90
C ARG A 51 10.51 -5.92 -13.96
N HIS A 52 10.94 -5.70 -12.71
CA HIS A 52 10.24 -4.77 -11.81
C HIS A 52 10.31 -3.35 -12.35
N ARG A 53 11.51 -2.94 -12.78
CA ARG A 53 11.73 -1.61 -13.33
C ARG A 53 10.85 -1.33 -14.55
N SER A 54 10.51 -2.33 -15.37
CA SER A 54 9.60 -2.14 -16.50
C SER A 54 8.14 -1.97 -16.09
N TRP A 55 7.65 -2.75 -15.12
CA TRP A 55 6.27 -2.62 -14.65
C TRP A 55 6.10 -1.32 -13.85
N ASP A 56 7.03 -1.03 -12.95
CA ASP A 56 7.07 0.19 -12.16
C ASP A 56 7.21 1.43 -13.06
N ALA A 57 8.08 1.40 -14.08
CA ALA A 57 8.22 2.51 -15.03
C ALA A 57 6.99 2.66 -15.94
N ALA A 58 6.35 1.57 -16.35
CA ALA A 58 5.12 1.64 -17.14
C ALA A 58 3.96 2.22 -16.32
N PHE A 59 3.82 1.79 -15.06
CA PHE A 59 2.84 2.36 -14.14
C PHE A 59 3.10 3.85 -13.90
N GLN A 60 4.34 4.25 -13.60
CA GLN A 60 4.69 5.65 -13.39
C GLN A 60 4.41 6.54 -14.61
N ARG A 61 4.63 6.02 -15.83
CA ARG A 61 4.38 6.77 -17.06
C ARG A 61 2.90 7.01 -17.33
N ASN A 62 2.05 6.03 -17.05
CA ASN A 62 0.61 6.09 -17.34
C ASN A 62 -0.23 6.39 -16.10
N LEU A 63 0.39 6.75 -14.97
CA LEU A 63 -0.27 6.87 -13.67
C LEU A 63 -1.49 7.79 -13.74
N TYR A 64 -1.35 8.93 -14.41
CA TYR A 64 -2.40 9.94 -14.50
C TYR A 64 -3.52 9.56 -15.48
N ASP A 65 -3.29 8.57 -16.34
CA ASP A 65 -4.28 8.04 -17.26
C ASP A 65 -5.07 6.88 -16.64
N CYS A 66 -4.62 6.33 -15.52
CA CYS A 66 -5.32 5.29 -14.77
C CYS A 66 -6.43 5.88 -13.90
N SER A 67 -7.52 5.12 -13.70
CA SER A 67 -8.55 5.48 -12.72
C SER A 67 -7.98 5.50 -11.30
N GLU A 68 -8.57 6.32 -10.43
CA GLU A 68 -8.15 6.45 -9.03
C GLU A 68 -8.15 5.11 -8.28
N ARG A 69 -9.20 4.30 -8.51
CA ARG A 69 -9.31 2.93 -7.98
C ARG A 69 -8.11 2.06 -8.39
N PHE A 70 -7.71 2.13 -9.65
CA PHE A 70 -6.55 1.40 -10.17
C PHE A 70 -5.24 1.92 -9.59
N GLN A 71 -5.06 3.24 -9.50
CA GLN A 71 -3.87 3.85 -8.91
C GLN A 71 -3.66 3.36 -7.47
N ASN A 72 -4.72 3.40 -6.65
CA ASN A 72 -4.68 2.98 -5.26
C ASN A 72 -4.37 1.47 -5.11
N ALA A 73 -5.00 0.62 -5.92
CA ALA A 73 -4.76 -0.82 -5.88
C ALA A 73 -3.33 -1.18 -6.35
N ALA A 74 -2.87 -0.57 -7.44
CA ALA A 74 -1.55 -0.81 -8.02
C ALA A 74 -0.42 -0.33 -7.09
N GLU A 75 -0.57 0.77 -6.34
CA GLU A 75 0.46 1.27 -5.42
C GLU A 75 0.86 0.26 -4.33
N HIS A 76 0.04 -0.75 -4.06
CA HIS A 76 0.39 -1.85 -3.14
C HIS A 76 1.32 -2.89 -3.79
N LEU A 77 1.34 -2.96 -5.11
CA LEU A 77 2.09 -3.94 -5.89
C LEU A 77 3.38 -3.36 -6.50
N VAL A 78 3.49 -2.03 -6.58
CA VAL A 78 4.67 -1.32 -7.11
C VAL A 78 5.62 -1.03 -5.96
N SER A 79 6.89 -1.40 -6.12
CA SER A 79 7.94 -1.06 -5.15
C SER A 79 8.38 0.41 -5.26
N THR A 80 8.07 1.10 -6.36
CA THR A 80 8.56 2.47 -6.59
C THR A 80 7.88 3.57 -5.76
N HIS A 81 8.46 3.81 -4.60
CA HIS A 81 9.16 5.06 -4.26
C HIS A 81 9.09 6.17 -5.34
N ARG A 82 8.10 7.08 -5.28
CA ARG A 82 8.13 8.35 -6.03
C ARG A 82 9.14 9.28 -5.35
N LYS A 83 10.14 9.78 -6.08
CA LYS A 83 10.84 11.00 -5.65
C LYS A 83 9.89 12.18 -5.86
N ARG A 84 9.39 12.78 -4.78
CA ARG A 84 8.77 14.10 -4.87
C ARG A 84 9.86 15.07 -5.36
N ARG A 85 9.61 15.78 -6.46
CA ARG A 85 10.57 16.73 -7.05
C ARG A 85 10.87 17.80 -5.99
N GLY A 86 12.14 17.90 -5.55
CA GLY A 86 12.59 18.90 -4.57
C GLY A 86 12.78 18.44 -3.12
N THR A 87 12.41 17.21 -2.74
CA THR A 87 12.68 16.69 -1.37
C THR A 87 13.96 15.87 -1.32
N ARG A 88 14.88 16.24 -0.40
CA ARG A 88 16.11 15.51 -0.05
C ARG A 88 15.87 14.18 0.71
N SER A 89 14.64 13.69 0.77
CA SER A 89 14.32 12.44 1.45
C SER A 89 14.96 11.25 0.69
N THR A 90 15.91 10.60 1.35
CA THR A 90 16.70 9.48 0.84
C THR A 90 15.89 8.18 0.71
N GLY A 91 14.69 8.13 1.28
CA GLY A 91 13.73 7.03 1.12
C GLY A 91 12.54 7.52 0.29
N GLY A 92 12.29 6.93 -0.88
CA GLY A 92 11.26 7.47 -1.76
C GLY A 92 9.87 7.54 -1.12
N GLY A 93 9.15 8.60 -1.46
CA GLY A 93 7.82 8.85 -0.93
C GLY A 93 6.75 8.05 -1.67
N ARG A 94 5.72 7.61 -0.95
CA ARG A 94 4.44 7.22 -1.58
C ARG A 94 3.65 8.47 -1.95
N LEU A 95 2.68 8.32 -2.85
CA LEU A 95 1.72 9.40 -3.03
C LEU A 95 0.68 9.33 -1.92
N PRO A 96 0.04 10.47 -1.58
CA PRO A 96 -1.21 10.43 -0.87
C PRO A 96 -2.18 9.55 -1.64
N GLN A 97 -2.75 8.57 -0.96
CA GLN A 97 -3.88 7.79 -1.46
C GLN A 97 -5.05 8.76 -1.65
N ARG A 98 -5.61 8.75 -2.85
CA ARG A 98 -6.74 9.61 -3.19
C ARG A 98 -8.04 8.90 -2.81
N GLY A 99 -9.09 9.68 -2.51
CA GLY A 99 -10.42 9.14 -2.20
C GLY A 99 -10.53 8.61 -0.78
N LEU A 100 -9.65 9.06 0.12
CA LEU A 100 -9.81 8.85 1.55
C LEU A 100 -10.77 9.91 2.10
N ASP A 101 -11.77 9.46 2.86
CA ASP A 101 -12.69 10.35 3.58
C ASP A 101 -12.07 10.89 4.89
N TYR A 102 -10.75 10.78 5.05
CA TYR A 102 -10.00 11.33 6.17
C TYR A 102 -8.69 11.97 5.70
N GLY A 103 -8.39 13.17 6.22
CA GLY A 103 -7.06 13.79 6.21
C GLY A 103 -6.14 13.25 7.32
N PRO A 104 -4.81 13.47 7.23
CA PRO A 104 -3.84 12.95 8.19
C PRO A 104 -4.07 13.45 9.63
N GLN A 105 -4.63 14.65 9.81
CA GLN A 105 -4.97 15.23 11.12
C GLN A 105 -6.07 14.47 11.87
N HIS A 106 -6.88 13.65 11.17
CA HIS A 106 -7.92 12.86 11.81
C HIS A 106 -7.42 11.54 12.39
N VAL A 107 -6.16 11.17 12.11
CA VAL A 107 -5.59 9.92 12.59
C VAL A 107 -4.94 10.14 13.97
N PRO A 108 -5.39 9.47 15.03
CA PRO A 108 -4.78 9.62 16.34
C PRO A 108 -3.38 8.99 16.38
N ALA A 109 -2.44 9.61 17.09
CA ALA A 109 -1.08 9.10 17.28
C ALA A 109 -1.02 7.68 17.90
N PHE A 110 -2.08 7.30 18.62
CA PHE A 110 -2.36 5.95 19.07
C PHE A 110 -3.80 5.58 18.75
N LEU A 111 -3.98 4.58 17.89
CA LEU A 111 -5.32 4.08 17.57
C LEU A 111 -6.09 3.67 18.83
N PRO A 112 -7.41 3.88 18.92
CA PRO A 112 -8.23 3.34 19.99
C PRO A 112 -7.98 1.86 20.24
N LEU A 113 -7.84 1.46 21.51
CA LEU A 113 -7.50 0.09 21.87
C LEU A 113 -8.50 -0.92 21.31
N LYS A 114 -9.80 -0.59 21.38
CA LYS A 114 -10.89 -1.44 20.87
C LYS A 114 -10.76 -1.75 19.36
N TRP A 115 -10.39 -0.76 18.55
CA TRP A 115 -10.16 -0.96 17.11
C TRP A 115 -8.94 -1.85 16.87
N ALA A 116 -7.86 -1.62 17.62
CA ALA A 116 -6.64 -2.41 17.50
C ALA A 116 -6.83 -3.86 17.95
N GLU A 117 -7.55 -4.13 19.04
CA GLU A 117 -7.88 -5.50 19.46
C GLU A 117 -8.70 -6.22 18.40
N ARG A 118 -9.71 -5.55 17.82
CA ARG A 118 -10.59 -6.11 16.79
C ARG A 118 -9.87 -6.44 15.49
N HIS A 119 -9.01 -5.56 14.99
CA HIS A 119 -8.44 -5.68 13.64
C HIS A 119 -6.97 -6.10 13.62
N LEU A 120 -6.22 -5.88 14.71
CA LEU A 120 -4.78 -6.17 14.81
C LEU A 120 -4.46 -7.32 15.78
N GLY A 121 -5.47 -7.92 16.43
CA GLY A 121 -5.28 -9.00 17.39
C GLY A 121 -4.46 -10.18 16.86
N ALA A 122 -4.64 -10.55 15.59
CA ALA A 122 -3.87 -11.63 14.95
C ALA A 122 -2.35 -11.40 14.97
N PHE A 123 -1.89 -10.15 14.92
CA PHE A 123 -0.47 -9.79 14.88
C PHE A 123 0.20 -9.83 16.27
N THR A 124 -0.57 -9.98 17.35
CA THR A 124 -0.06 -9.94 18.72
C THR A 124 0.85 -11.11 19.08
N ALA A 125 0.77 -12.22 18.32
CA ALA A 125 1.67 -13.35 18.47
C ALA A 125 3.15 -13.01 18.17
N GLY A 126 3.43 -11.92 17.45
CA GLY A 126 4.80 -11.48 17.14
C GLY A 126 5.13 -10.03 17.45
N ILE A 127 4.13 -9.20 17.79
CA ILE A 127 4.29 -7.74 17.94
C ILE A 127 3.38 -7.24 19.05
N SER A 128 3.90 -6.45 19.99
CA SER A 128 3.08 -5.94 21.10
C SER A 128 1.99 -4.96 20.62
N MET A 129 0.83 -5.00 21.29
CA MET A 129 -0.31 -4.15 20.95
C MET A 129 0.02 -2.64 20.94
N PRO A 130 0.81 -2.08 21.89
CA PRO A 130 1.21 -0.67 21.81
C PRO A 130 2.02 -0.33 20.56
N VAL A 131 2.89 -1.25 20.11
CA VAL A 131 3.67 -1.08 18.87
C VAL A 131 2.74 -1.15 17.66
N LEU A 132 1.79 -2.08 17.63
CA LEU A 132 0.80 -2.21 16.54
C LEU A 132 -0.06 -0.96 16.40
N ARG A 133 -0.54 -0.40 17.51
CA ARG A 133 -1.36 0.83 17.52
C ARG A 133 -0.62 2.01 16.94
N ARG A 134 0.61 2.26 17.42
CA ARG A 134 1.46 3.35 16.96
C ARG A 134 1.87 3.17 15.50
N THR A 135 2.27 1.96 15.12
CA THR A 135 2.72 1.65 13.76
C THR A 135 1.57 1.81 12.75
N SER A 136 0.39 1.31 13.10
CA SER A 136 -0.77 1.39 12.21
C SER A 136 -1.27 2.83 12.05
N ALA A 137 -1.21 3.65 13.11
CA ALA A 137 -1.45 5.10 12.99
C ALA A 137 -0.49 5.76 11.98
N VAL A 138 0.81 5.47 12.06
CA VAL A 138 1.80 5.97 11.09
C VAL A 138 1.46 5.55 9.66
N PHE A 139 1.03 4.30 9.45
CA PHE A 139 0.63 3.84 8.12
C PHE A 139 -0.64 4.52 7.59
N LEU A 140 -1.63 4.78 8.45
CA LEU A 140 -2.84 5.52 8.07
C LEU A 140 -2.54 6.99 7.73
N VAL A 141 -1.67 7.65 8.51
CA VAL A 141 -1.17 9.00 8.18
C VAL A 141 -0.42 8.96 6.86
N ARG A 142 0.45 7.98 6.64
CA ARG A 142 1.19 7.85 5.38
C ARG A 142 0.26 7.65 4.18
N ARG A 143 -0.88 6.96 4.35
CA ARG A 143 -1.90 6.85 3.29
C ARG A 143 -2.48 8.24 2.96
N ALA A 144 -2.82 9.05 3.95
CA ALA A 144 -3.41 10.38 3.72
C ALA A 144 -2.41 11.48 3.34
N LEU A 145 -1.20 11.46 3.90
CA LEU A 145 -0.14 12.46 3.70
C LEU A 145 0.77 12.13 2.50
N GLY A 146 0.84 10.85 2.12
CA GLY A 146 1.89 10.32 1.27
C GLY A 146 3.26 10.37 1.95
N GLY A 147 4.32 10.38 1.15
CA GLY A 147 5.69 10.51 1.64
C GLY A 147 6.26 9.22 2.23
N SER A 148 7.30 9.39 3.05
CA SER A 148 7.98 8.29 3.72
C SER A 148 7.26 7.92 5.03
N VAL A 149 7.58 6.74 5.57
CA VAL A 149 7.13 6.34 6.91
C VAL A 149 7.70 7.28 7.99
N VAL A 150 8.88 7.87 7.74
CA VAL A 150 9.50 8.84 8.64
C VAL A 150 8.69 10.12 8.69
N ASP A 151 8.31 10.69 7.53
CA ASP A 151 7.50 11.90 7.47
C ASP A 151 6.15 11.73 8.20
N ALA A 152 5.51 10.56 8.02
CA ALA A 152 4.25 10.25 8.69
C ALA A 152 4.40 10.04 10.21
N ALA A 153 5.53 9.51 10.67
CA ALA A 153 5.80 9.41 12.10
C ALA A 153 6.15 10.75 12.72
N GLU A 154 6.93 11.59 12.02
CA GLU A 154 7.21 12.96 12.43
C GLU A 154 5.94 13.78 12.55
N PHE A 155 4.99 13.63 11.62
CA PHE A 155 3.66 14.25 11.70
C PHE A 155 2.93 13.88 13.00
N LEU A 156 3.04 12.63 13.45
CA LEU A 156 2.46 12.16 14.71
C LEU A 156 3.31 12.47 15.95
N GLY A 157 4.40 13.23 15.82
CA GLY A 157 5.34 13.52 16.92
C GLY A 157 6.16 12.30 17.38
N LEU A 158 6.27 11.27 16.55
CA LEU A 158 6.95 10.02 16.88
C LEU A 158 8.38 10.01 16.34
N ARG A 159 9.37 9.79 17.22
CA ARG A 159 10.76 9.57 16.81
C ARG A 159 11.00 8.10 16.45
N ILE A 160 11.30 7.83 15.18
CA ILE A 160 11.74 6.50 14.73
C ILE A 160 13.25 6.40 14.87
N ALA A 161 13.72 5.65 15.86
CA ALA A 161 15.14 5.33 16.00
C ALA A 161 15.52 4.16 15.08
N GLY A 162 15.90 4.43 13.82
CA GLY A 162 16.69 3.56 12.94
C GLY A 162 16.13 2.17 12.54
N GLN A 163 15.08 1.67 13.20
CA GLN A 163 14.38 0.43 12.87
C GLN A 163 13.19 0.76 11.97
N GLY A 164 13.18 0.22 10.75
CA GLY A 164 12.11 0.47 9.79
C GLY A 164 10.76 -0.01 10.32
N LEU A 165 9.88 0.94 10.67
CA LEU A 165 8.48 0.68 11.00
C LEU A 165 7.83 -0.18 9.90
N GLY A 166 7.16 -1.25 10.32
CA GLY A 166 6.50 -2.22 9.43
C GLY A 166 7.35 -3.40 8.96
N THR A 167 8.67 -3.40 9.16
CA THR A 167 9.52 -4.59 8.85
C THR A 167 9.11 -5.83 9.66
N PRO A 168 8.83 -5.72 10.98
CA PRO A 168 8.34 -6.86 11.75
C PRO A 168 6.97 -7.35 11.25
N ILE A 169 6.07 -6.43 10.89
CA ILE A 169 4.71 -6.72 10.42
C ILE A 169 4.74 -7.46 9.08
N THR A 170 5.50 -6.94 8.11
CA THR A 170 5.67 -7.59 6.80
C THR A 170 6.38 -8.93 6.91
N ARG A 171 7.32 -9.09 7.85
CA ARG A 171 7.95 -10.39 8.13
C ARG A 171 6.94 -11.39 8.71
N TRP A 172 6.12 -10.95 9.67
CA TRP A 172 5.08 -11.77 10.27
C TRP A 172 4.05 -12.22 9.24
N ALA A 173 3.50 -11.28 8.45
CA ALA A 173 2.48 -11.57 7.43
C ALA A 173 2.98 -12.60 6.39
N ARG A 174 4.26 -12.50 5.99
CA ARG A 174 4.89 -13.50 5.12
C ARG A 174 5.02 -14.87 5.77
N SER A 175 5.41 -14.94 7.04
CA SER A 175 5.54 -16.21 7.76
C SER A 175 4.20 -16.96 7.89
N GLN A 176 3.09 -16.22 7.85
CA GLN A 176 1.74 -16.75 7.93
C GLN A 176 1.11 -17.01 6.54
N GLY A 177 1.83 -16.76 5.44
CA GLY A 177 1.30 -16.92 4.09
C GLY A 177 0.21 -15.91 3.71
N THR A 178 0.04 -14.83 4.46
CA THR A 178 -1.03 -13.83 4.28
C THR A 178 -0.45 -12.42 4.10
N PRO A 179 0.25 -12.15 2.98
CA PRO A 179 0.98 -10.89 2.77
C PRO A 179 0.07 -9.64 2.76
N ASP A 180 -1.21 -9.81 2.47
CA ASP A 180 -2.26 -8.79 2.37
C ASP A 180 -3.05 -8.59 3.68
N ALA A 181 -2.88 -9.47 4.69
CA ALA A 181 -3.68 -9.42 5.91
C ALA A 181 -3.54 -8.10 6.67
N TYR A 182 -2.35 -7.51 6.67
CA TYR A 182 -2.13 -6.22 7.34
C TYR A 182 -2.81 -5.07 6.60
N ASP A 183 -2.78 -5.08 5.27
CA ASP A 183 -3.47 -4.05 4.48
C ASP A 183 -4.98 -4.15 4.66
N ARG A 184 -5.56 -5.35 4.70
CA ARG A 184 -6.97 -5.56 5.04
C ARG A 184 -7.34 -5.06 6.43
N ALA A 185 -6.46 -5.27 7.41
CA ALA A 185 -6.66 -4.73 8.75
C ALA A 185 -6.66 -3.20 8.76
N LEU A 186 -5.76 -2.56 8.00
CA LEU A 186 -5.74 -1.10 7.83
C LEU A 186 -6.98 -0.58 7.08
N ASP A 187 -7.47 -1.33 6.09
CA ASP A 187 -8.70 -1.00 5.35
C ASP A 187 -9.92 -1.06 6.30
N ALA A 188 -9.98 -2.06 7.19
CA ALA A 188 -11.03 -2.14 8.21
C ALA A 188 -10.95 -1.02 9.26
N ILE A 189 -9.74 -0.65 9.71
CA ILE A 189 -9.55 0.49 10.62
C ILE A 189 -9.90 1.80 9.91
N THR A 190 -9.64 1.92 8.61
CA THR A 190 -10.07 3.08 7.82
C THR A 190 -11.59 3.21 7.86
N ALA A 191 -12.33 2.10 7.70
CA ALA A 191 -13.80 2.13 7.79
C ALA A 191 -14.31 2.52 9.19
N GLU A 192 -13.64 2.10 10.27
CA GLU A 192 -13.93 2.56 11.63
C GLU A 192 -13.65 4.06 11.79
N LEU A 193 -12.55 4.55 11.21
CA LEU A 193 -12.18 5.96 11.26
C LEU A 193 -13.18 6.86 10.52
N THR A 194 -13.66 6.43 9.35
CA THR A 194 -14.62 7.19 8.53
C THR A 194 -16.05 7.10 9.05
N SER A 195 -16.38 6.08 9.86
CA SER A 195 -17.69 5.96 10.50
C SER A 195 -17.76 6.63 11.87
N ALA A 196 -16.62 6.87 12.52
CA ALA A 196 -16.54 7.66 13.74
C ALA A 196 -16.63 9.17 13.44
N PRO A 197 -17.06 9.99 14.41
CA PRO A 197 -16.92 11.44 14.30
C PRO A 197 -15.47 11.83 14.03
N MET A 198 -15.24 12.64 12.99
CA MET A 198 -13.91 13.14 12.65
C MET A 198 -13.44 14.11 13.73
N ILE A 199 -12.27 13.82 14.30
CA ILE A 199 -11.62 14.64 15.33
C ILE A 199 -10.28 15.09 14.76
N ASP A 200 -10.02 16.40 14.77
CA ASP A 200 -8.69 16.94 14.49
C ASP A 200 -7.81 16.79 15.74
N TYR A 201 -6.74 16.00 15.62
CA TYR A 201 -5.79 15.69 16.70
C TYR A 201 -4.51 16.53 16.64
#